data_AF-A0A3A1VHT8-F1
#
_entry.id   AF-A0A3A1VHT8-F1
#
_cell.length_a   1.000
_cell.length_b   1.000
_cell.length_c   1.000
_cell.angle_alpha   90.00
_cell.angle_beta   90.00
_cell.angle_gamma   90.00
#
_symmetry.space_group_name_H-M   'P 1'
#
loop_
_entity.id
_entity.type
_entity.pdbx_description
1 polymer ?
#
loop_
_entity_poly.entity_id
_entity_poly.type
_entity_poly.pdbx_seq_one_letter_code
_entity_poly.pdbx_strand_id
1 'polypeptide(L)' 'MLVKLHPVSSFTTNIANMERYDRTYGHLYNATGYTDRMTGDELGVFYLKKKGPFWVVSSVGSGP' A
#
# COMPACT_ATOMS: atom_id res chain seq x y z
N MET A 1 1.40 28.50 -28.93
CA MET A 1 0.72 27.35 -28.29
C MET A 1 1.58 26.91 -27.11
N LEU A 2 1.21 27.27 -25.88
CA LEU A 2 1.96 26.88 -24.68
C LEU A 2 1.55 25.45 -24.27
N VAL A 3 2.50 24.52 -24.33
CA VAL A 3 2.35 23.17 -23.79
C VAL A 3 2.30 23.28 -22.27
N LYS A 4 1.11 23.11 -21.68
CA LYS A 4 0.96 22.97 -20.22
C LYS A 4 1.47 21.59 -19.82
N LEU A 5 2.74 21.51 -19.44
CA LEU A 5 3.29 20.34 -18.76
C LEU A 5 2.51 20.15 -17.46
N HIS A 6 1.77 19.05 -17.37
CA HIS A 6 1.16 18.63 -16.11
C HIS A 6 2.23 17.81 -15.39
N PRO A 7 2.78 18.28 -14.26
CA PRO A 7 3.69 17.45 -13.48
C PRO A 7 2.90 16.25 -12.97
N VAL A 8 3.14 15.09 -13.57
CA VAL A 8 2.67 13.83 -13.02
C VAL A 8 3.54 13.57 -11.80
N SER A 9 3.02 13.95 -10.63
CA SER A 9 3.64 13.62 -9.36
C SER A 9 3.49 12.11 -9.15
N SER A 10 4.47 11.34 -9.64
CA SER A 10 4.55 9.91 -9.38
C SER A 10 5.12 9.76 -7.97
N PHE A 11 4.26 9.43 -7.01
CA PHE A 11 4.72 9.01 -5.68
C PHE A 11 5.23 7.58 -5.84
N THR A 12 6.56 7.40 -5.78
CA THR A 12 7.16 6.06 -5.76
C THR A 12 6.92 5.46 -4.39
N THR A 13 5.84 4.69 -4.25
CA THR A 13 5.60 3.87 -3.07
C THR A 13 6.50 2.65 -3.13
N ASN A 14 7.32 2.43 -2.11
CA ASN A 14 8.06 1.19 -1.95
C ASN A 14 7.18 0.19 -1.22
N ILE A 15 7.00 -1.01 -1.79
CA ILE A 15 6.25 -2.09 -1.16
C ILE A 15 7.21 -3.26 -0.95
N ALA A 16 7.40 -3.63 0.30
CA ALA A 16 8.29 -4.71 0.71
C ALA A 16 7.50 -5.82 1.42
N ASN A 17 7.76 -7.07 1.05
CA ASN A 17 7.24 -8.22 1.80
C ASN A 17 7.97 -8.32 3.14
N MET A 18 7.24 -8.43 4.24
CA MET A 18 7.79 -8.51 5.60
C MET A 18 8.06 -9.96 6.05
N GLU A 19 7.90 -10.94 5.17
CA GLU A 19 8.05 -12.39 5.42
C GLU A 19 7.16 -12.93 6.56
N ARG A 20 6.19 -12.15 7.03
CA ARG A 20 5.23 -12.51 8.07
C ARG A 20 3.91 -12.93 7.45
N TYR A 21 3.36 -14.04 7.91
CA TYR A 21 2.04 -14.54 7.50
C TYR A 21 1.13 -14.68 8.71
N ASP A 22 -0.04 -14.07 8.63
CA ASP A 22 -1.15 -14.22 9.57
C ASP A 22 -2.23 -15.11 8.94
N ARG A 23 -2.78 -16.09 9.68
CA ARG A 23 -3.80 -17.01 9.12
C ARG A 23 -5.12 -16.30 8.79
N THR A 24 -5.46 -15.27 9.55
CA THR A 24 -6.65 -14.45 9.38
C THR A 24 -6.45 -13.48 8.22
N TYR A 25 -5.33 -12.75 8.21
CA TYR A 25 -5.11 -11.61 7.32
C TYR A 25 -4.18 -11.89 6.12
N GLY A 26 -3.33 -12.91 6.14
CA GLY A 26 -2.44 -13.25 5.02
C GLY A 26 -1.03 -12.68 5.18
N HIS A 27 -0.38 -12.34 4.07
CA HIS A 27 1.01 -11.87 4.07
C HIS A 27 1.08 -10.39 4.44
N LEU A 28 1.99 -10.04 5.35
CA LEU A 28 2.25 -8.66 5.74
C LEU A 28 3.20 -7.99 4.76
N TYR A 29 2.84 -6.79 4.34
CA TYR A 29 3.66 -5.92 3.52
C TYR A 29 3.82 -4.57 4.22
N ASN A 30 5.00 -4.00 4.06
CA ASN A 30 5.29 -2.61 4.41
C ASN A 30 5.15 -1.75 3.16
N ALA A 31 4.45 -0.65 3.27
CA ALA A 31 4.38 0.40 2.26
C ALA A 31 5.06 1.65 2.81
N THR A 32 5.94 2.26 2.03
CA THR A 32 6.53 3.55 2.38
C THR A 32 6.41 4.51 1.21
N GLY A 33 6.27 5.80 1.50
CA GLY A 33 6.07 6.83 0.50
C GLY A 33 4.65 6.86 -0.10
N TYR A 34 3.67 6.26 0.56
CA TYR A 34 2.25 6.48 0.26
C TYR A 34 1.60 7.25 1.40
N THR A 35 1.23 8.50 1.14
CA THR A 35 0.47 9.33 2.06
C THR A 35 -0.98 9.39 1.60
N ASP A 36 -1.89 9.01 2.48
CA ASP A 36 -3.32 9.21 2.27
C ASP A 36 -3.60 10.72 2.16
N ARG A 37 -4.19 11.16 1.04
CA ARG A 37 -4.43 12.59 0.80
C ARG A 37 -5.53 13.19 1.66
N MET A 38 -6.43 12.36 2.18
CA MET A 38 -7.57 12.78 2.99
C MET A 38 -7.18 12.90 4.47
N THR A 39 -6.40 11.96 4.99
CA THR A 39 -5.99 11.96 6.41
C THR A 39 -4.60 12.57 6.62
N GLY A 40 -3.75 12.57 5.60
CA GLY A 40 -2.35 12.99 5.70
C GLY A 40 -1.43 11.92 6.30
N ASP A 41 -1.95 10.73 6.60
CA ASP A 41 -1.19 9.66 7.22
C ASP A 41 -0.44 8.82 6.19
N GLU A 42 0.74 8.35 6.57
CA GLU A 42 1.46 7.37 5.77
C GLU A 42 0.86 5.96 5.96
N LEU A 43 0.62 5.27 4.85
CA LEU A 43 0.17 3.89 4.86
C LEU A 43 1.35 3.01 5.27
N GLY A 44 1.49 2.72 6.57
CA GLY A 44 2.63 1.96 7.09
C GLY A 44 2.62 0.50 6.64
N VAL A 45 1.67 -0.31 7.11
CA VAL A 45 1.61 -1.73 6.74
C VAL A 45 0.21 -2.15 6.32
N PHE A 46 0.15 -3.18 5.48
CA PHE A 46 -1.08 -3.81 5.04
C PHE A 46 -0.92 -5.31 4.89
N TYR A 47 -2.03 -6.03 5.01
CA TYR A 47 -2.09 -7.47 4.79
C TYR A 47 -2.71 -7.78 3.44
N LEU A 48 -2.05 -8.65 2.67
CA LEU A 48 -2.52 -9.13 1.39
C LEU A 48 -2.87 -10.62 1.48
N LYS A 49 -4.10 -10.96 1.08
CA LYS A 49 -4.61 -12.33 1.08
C LYS A 49 -5.11 -12.73 -0.30
N LYS A 50 -4.81 -13.96 -0.69
CA LYS A 50 -5.36 -14.55 -1.92
C LYS A 50 -6.77 -15.09 -1.67
N LYS A 51 -7.74 -14.64 -2.46
CA LYS A 51 -9.12 -15.17 -2.52
C LYS A 51 -9.41 -15.64 -3.94
N GLY A 52 -9.29 -16.95 -4.16
CA GLY A 52 -9.41 -17.55 -5.49
C GLY A 52 -8.30 -17.04 -6.43
N PRO A 53 -8.63 -16.48 -7.60
CA PRO A 53 -7.64 -15.91 -8.52
C PRO A 53 -7.23 -14.47 -8.15
N PHE A 54 -7.86 -13.85 -7.16
CA PHE A 54 -7.65 -12.44 -6.81
C PHE A 54 -6.81 -12.26 -5.56
N TRP A 55 -6.09 -11.14 -5.50
CA TRP A 55 -5.43 -10.65 -4.30
C TRP A 55 -6.25 -9.50 -3.72
N VAL A 56 -6.47 -9.55 -2.41
CA VAL A 56 -7.30 -8.56 -1.72
C VAL A 56 -6.54 -8.06 -0.50
N VAL A 57 -6.54 -6.75 -0.31
CA VAL A 57 -6.08 -6.14 0.94
C VAL A 57 -7.09 -6.49 2.03
N SER A 58 -6.69 -7.28 3.02
CA SER A 58 -7.60 -7.75 4.07
C SER A 58 -7.62 -6.85 5.29
N SER A 59 -6.56 -6.07 5.50
CA SER A 59 -6.42 -5.12 6.62
C SER A 59 -5.34 -4.09 6.30
N VAL A 60 -5.52 -2.86 6.78
CA VAL A 60 -4.59 -1.72 6.66
C VAL A 60 -4.47 -1.09 8.05
N GLY A 61 -3.25 -0.76 8.46
CA GLY A 61 -2.99 -0.08 9.74
C GLY A 61 -1.70 -0.56 10.39
N SER A 62 -1.38 -0.07 11.59
CA SER A 62 -0.25 -0.56 12.38
C SER A 62 -0.49 -2.02 12.75
N GLY A 63 0.24 -2.94 12.12
CA GLY A 63 0.29 -4.34 12.55
C GLY A 63 0.65 -4.44 14.04
N PRO A 64 0.28 -5.54 14.73
CA PRO A 64 0.61 -5.71 16.14
C PRO A 64 2.13 -5.74 16.36
#